data_AF-A0A5K0VHH6-F1
#
_entry.id   AF-A0A5K0VHH6-F1
#
_cell.length_a   1.000
_cell.length_b   1.000
_cell.length_c   1.000
_cell.angle_alpha   90.00
_cell.angle_beta   90.00
_cell.angle_gamma   90.00
#
_symmetry.space_group_name_H-M   'P 1'
#
loop_
_entity.id
_entity.type
_entity.pdbx_description
1 polymer ?
#
loop_
_entity_poly.entity_id
_entity_poly.type
_entity_poly.pdbx_seq_one_letter_code
_entity_poly.pdbx_strand_id
1 'polypeptide(L)' 'GAATTCYLALHPNMEGVSGKYFSDCKEDQPTAYGRDADLAKRLWEFSEDMISTKLPQQ' A
#
# COMPACT_ATOMS: atom_id res chain seq x y z
N GLY A 1 0.77 13.29 -9.97
CA GLY A 1 -0.19 14.21 -9.30
C GLY A 1 -1.20 13.41 -8.48
N ALA A 2 -2.07 14.07 -7.72
CA ALA A 2 -3.05 13.40 -6.82
C ALA A 2 -4.28 12.78 -7.54
N ALA A 3 -4.37 12.91 -8.87
CA ALA A 3 -5.52 12.47 -9.66
C ALA A 3 -5.85 10.97 -9.47
N THR A 4 -4.84 10.09 -9.49
CA THR A 4 -5.03 8.65 -9.25
C THR A 4 -5.62 8.38 -7.87
N THR A 5 -5.13 9.07 -6.84
CA THR A 5 -5.65 8.95 -5.47
C THR A 5 -7.10 9.40 -5.36
N CYS A 6 -7.46 10.53 -5.96
CA CYS A 6 -8.84 11.02 -5.98
C CYS A 6 -9.77 10.07 -6.75
N TYR A 7 -9.31 9.49 -7.86
CA TYR A 7 -10.09 8.53 -8.64
C TYR A 7 -10.38 7.25 -7.83
N LEU A 8 -9.37 6.69 -7.17
CA LEU A 8 -9.54 5.49 -6.34
C LEU A 8 -10.43 5.73 -5.11
N ALA A 9 -10.37 6.93 -4.52
CA ALA A 9 -11.14 7.24 -3.32
C ALA A 9 -12.62 7.60 -3.60
N LEU A 10 -12.94 8.14 -4.78
CA LEU A 10 -14.24 8.76 -5.05
C LEU A 10 -15.05 8.07 -6.15
N HIS A 11 -14.43 7.28 -7.02
CA HIS A 11 -15.12 6.75 -8.19
C HIS A 11 -15.96 5.51 -7.84
N PRO A 12 -17.27 5.45 -8.17
CA PRO A 12 -18.15 4.32 -7.82
C PRO A 12 -17.64 2.97 -8.33
N ASN A 13 -17.00 2.94 -9.49
CA ASN A 13 -16.41 1.70 -10.04
C ASN A 13 -15.20 1.18 -9.25
N MET A 14 -14.70 1.93 -8.27
CA MET A 14 -13.62 1.50 -7.38
C MET A 14 -14.16 1.00 -6.03
N GLU A 15 -15.47 1.03 -5.81
CA GLU A 15 -16.11 0.46 -4.63
C GLU A 15 -15.84 -1.05 -4.58
N GLY A 16 -15.22 -1.50 -3.48
CA GLY A 16 -14.85 -2.91 -3.27
C GLY A 16 -13.59 -3.38 -4.01
N VAL A 17 -12.94 -2.53 -4.81
CA VAL A 17 -11.67 -2.88 -5.48
C VAL A 17 -10.52 -2.79 -4.48
N SER A 18 -9.87 -3.93 -4.19
CA SER A 18 -8.69 -3.99 -3.31
C SER A 18 -7.57 -4.87 -3.90
N GLY A 19 -6.35 -4.70 -3.38
CA GLY A 19 -5.18 -5.49 -3.79
C GLY A 19 -4.59 -5.15 -5.17
N LYS A 20 -5.05 -4.07 -5.81
CA LYS A 20 -4.58 -3.63 -7.11
C LYS A 20 -3.68 -2.40 -7.01
N TYR A 21 -2.73 -2.29 -7.92
CA TYR A 21 -1.86 -1.13 -8.07
C TYR A 21 -2.33 -0.29 -9.26
N PHE A 22 -2.35 1.02 -9.10
CA PHE A 22 -2.77 1.94 -10.16
C PHE A 22 -1.74 3.04 -10.39
N SER A 23 -1.44 3.29 -11.66
CA SER A 23 -0.64 4.41 -12.13
C SER A 23 -1.42 5.15 -13.21
N ASP A 24 -1.40 6.49 -13.20
CA ASP A 24 -2.17 7.32 -14.16
C ASP A 24 -3.65 6.92 -14.33
N CYS A 25 -4.35 6.69 -13.21
CA CYS A 25 -5.75 6.24 -13.15
C CYS A 25 -6.04 4.89 -13.86
N LYS A 26 -5.00 4.10 -14.16
CA LYS A 26 -5.11 2.78 -14.79
C LYS A 26 -4.46 1.72 -13.91
N GLU A 27 -5.01 0.51 -13.97
CA GLU A 27 -4.39 -0.64 -13.32
C GLU A 27 -3.03 -0.89 -13.97
N ASP A 28 -1.99 -0.94 -13.14
CA ASP A 28 -0.63 -1.13 -13.58
C ASP A 28 0.05 -2.15 -12.68
N GLN A 29 1.24 -2.57 -13.09
CA GLN A 29 1.96 -3.66 -12.50
C GLN A 29 3.13 -3.12 -11.68
N PRO A 30 3.14 -3.33 -10.34
CA PRO A 30 4.21 -2.82 -9.50
C PRO A 30 5.53 -3.51 -9.81
N THR A 31 6.64 -2.95 -9.34
CA THR A 31 7.98 -3.54 -9.55
C THR A 31 8.10 -4.94 -8.96
N ALA A 32 9.12 -5.71 -9.35
CA ALA A 32 9.34 -7.07 -8.85
C ALA A 32 9.39 -7.12 -7.30
N TYR A 33 10.08 -6.17 -6.68
CA TYR A 33 10.12 -6.03 -5.22
C TYR A 33 8.76 -5.67 -4.62
N GLY A 34 7.94 -4.88 -5.33
CA GLY A 34 6.58 -4.55 -4.90
C GLY A 34 5.59 -5.72 -4.95
N ARG A 35 6.02 -6.89 -5.48
CA ARG A 35 5.25 -8.14 -5.51
C ARG A 35 5.85 -9.23 -4.63
N ASP A 36 6.99 -8.96 -3.99
CA ASP A 36 7.66 -9.93 -3.15
C ASP A 36 6.98 -9.98 -1.78
N ALA A 37 6.20 -11.04 -1.56
CA ALA A 37 5.45 -11.25 -0.32
C ALA A 37 6.37 -11.52 0.88
N ASP A 38 7.51 -12.16 0.67
CA ASP A 38 8.47 -12.46 1.74
C ASP A 38 9.16 -11.17 2.20
N LEU A 39 9.52 -10.29 1.25
CA LEU A 39 10.06 -8.98 1.55
C LEU A 39 9.03 -8.09 2.26
N ALA A 40 7.77 -8.10 1.81
CA ALA A 40 6.69 -7.36 2.45
C ALA A 40 6.48 -7.78 3.91
N LYS A 41 6.54 -9.09 4.18
CA LYS A 41 6.43 -9.63 5.54
C LYS A 41 7.58 -9.18 6.43
N ARG A 42 8.83 -9.29 5.94
CA ARG A 42 10.02 -8.84 6.68
C ARG A 42 9.98 -7.34 6.98
N LEU A 43 9.50 -6.54 6.04
CA LEU A 43 9.36 -5.10 6.22
C LEU A 43 8.31 -4.77 7.28
N TRP A 44 7.19 -5.49 7.31
CA TRP A 44 6.15 -5.34 8.32
C TRP A 44 6.70 -5.62 9.73
N GLU A 45 7.32 -6.79 9.93
CA GLU A 45 7.92 -7.19 11.21
C GLU A 45 8.96 -6.14 11.68
N PHE A 46 9.85 -5.70 10.78
CA PHE A 46 10.84 -4.68 11.08
C PHE A 46 10.23 -3.33 11.49
N SER A 47 9.13 -2.94 10.83
CA SER A 47 8.45 -1.67 11.12
C SER A 47 7.71 -1.72 12.47
N GLU A 48 7.08 -2.85 12.79
CA GLU A 48 6.45 -3.08 14.09
C GLU A 48 7.48 -3.02 15.23
N ASP A 49 8.62 -3.68 15.08
CA ASP A 49 9.72 -3.64 16.06
C ASP A 49 10.25 -2.22 16.26
N MET A 50 10.36 -1.45 15.16
CA MET A 50 10.82 -0.06 15.20
C MET A 50 9.83 0.86 15.92
N ILE A 51 8.52 0.67 15.71
CA ILE A 51 7.49 1.47 16.37
C ILE A 51 7.35 1.07 17.84
N SER A 52 7.42 -0.23 18.15
CA SER A 52 7.34 -0.75 19.51
C SER A 52 8.50 -0.28 20.39
N THR A 53 9.65 0.05 19.81
CA THR A 53 10.79 0.61 20.54
C THR A 53 10.71 2.13 20.76
N LYS A 54 9.76 2.82 20.11
CA LYS A 54 9.66 4.29 20.11
C LYS A 54 8.43 4.84 20.83
N LEU A 55 7.44 4.02 21.16
CA LEU A 55 6.24 4.45 21.89
C LEU A 55 6.31 4.04 23.36
N PRO A 56 6.21 4.99 24.32
CA PRO A 56 5.93 4.62 25.70
C PRO A 56 4.57 3.92 25.73
N GLN A 57 4.55 2.68 26.22
CA GLN A 57 3.30 1.97 26.53
C GLN A 57 2.47 2.86 27.48
N GLN A 58 1.30 3.30 27.00
CA GLN A 58 0.29 3.98 27.80
C GLN A 58 -0.36 3.01 28.77
#